data_AF-A0A1K1QH41-F1
#
_entry.id   AF-A0A1K1QH41-F1
#
_cell.length_a   1.000
_cell.length_b   1.000
_cell.length_c   1.000
_cell.angle_alpha   90.00
_cell.angle_beta   90.00
_cell.angle_gamma   90.00
#
_symmetry.space_group_name_H-M   'P 1'
#
loop_
_entity.id
_entity.type
_entity.pdbx_description
1 polymer ?
#
loop_
_entity_poly.entity_id
_entity_poly.type
_entity_poly.pdbx_seq_one_letter_code
_entity_poly.pdbx_strand_id
1 'polypeptide(L)'
;MNFLIDKLTKFYKNNVIAYSLVFKEIKIRYHLFIVFALSLYLTTLQLVVKVGLYFYFAGTLLNTFNSFLISLVLCVGLFFHVNSKAKKIVRKKFRFRNKGFSWRTDEFEKMQSRILIDHLREKKLYKEEKLKQLIDLCYKEIERKKLPSLIAPTIFISLFVPIWVQFLTILFKETSISERAFPLAVSITLLLIVIMISITISKWIIKEMFEFVWISESQLKKNLVHRLEELLIEIEEDEKQSDLG
;
A
#
# COMPACT_ATOMS: atom_id res chain seq x y z
N MET A 1 -17.02 -20.41 -17.53
CA MET A 1 -16.54 -20.32 -16.13
C MET A 1 -15.90 -18.95 -15.82
N ASN A 2 -15.02 -18.42 -16.67
CA ASN A 2 -14.42 -17.08 -16.51
C ASN A 2 -15.45 -15.95 -16.28
N PHE A 3 -16.60 -16.02 -16.94
CA PHE A 3 -17.69 -15.05 -16.75
C PHE A 3 -18.16 -14.89 -15.29
N LEU A 4 -18.18 -15.99 -14.53
CA LEU A 4 -18.64 -15.96 -13.14
C LEU A 4 -17.61 -15.28 -12.22
N ILE A 5 -16.32 -15.57 -12.45
CA ILE A 5 -15.20 -14.94 -11.72
C ILE A 5 -15.13 -13.45 -12.07
N ASP A 6 -15.26 -13.09 -13.34
CA ASP A 6 -15.25 -11.70 -13.77
C ASP A 6 -16.44 -10.92 -13.18
N LYS A 7 -17.62 -11.55 -13.11
CA LYS A 7 -18.80 -10.95 -12.47
C LYS A 7 -18.61 -10.75 -10.98
N LEU A 8 -18.07 -11.75 -10.27
CA LEU A 8 -17.76 -11.66 -8.84
C LEU A 8 -16.68 -10.60 -8.57
N THR A 9 -15.61 -10.60 -9.37
CA THR A 9 -14.52 -9.63 -9.31
C THR A 9 -15.04 -8.21 -9.54
N LYS A 10 -15.92 -8.02 -10.53
CA LYS A 10 -16.57 -6.73 -10.82
C LYS A 10 -17.51 -6.30 -9.70
N PHE A 11 -18.27 -7.22 -9.12
CA PHE A 11 -19.10 -6.93 -7.94
C PHE A 11 -18.24 -6.49 -6.76
N TYR A 12 -17.19 -7.24 -6.45
CA TYR A 12 -16.25 -6.94 -5.38
C TYR A 12 -15.64 -5.54 -5.54
N LYS A 13 -15.12 -5.24 -6.75
CA LYS A 13 -14.56 -3.92 -7.09
C LYS A 13 -15.56 -2.78 -6.87
N ASN A 14 -16.81 -2.98 -7.27
CA ASN A 14 -17.79 -1.90 -7.33
C ASN A 14 -18.59 -1.72 -6.03
N ASN A 15 -18.66 -2.74 -5.18
CA ASN A 15 -19.58 -2.73 -4.02
C ASN A 15 -18.92 -3.10 -2.69
N VAL A 16 -17.73 -3.72 -2.68
CA VAL A 16 -17.11 -4.20 -1.44
C VAL A 16 -15.89 -3.37 -1.05
N ILE A 17 -15.08 -2.92 -2.01
CA ILE A 17 -13.81 -2.23 -1.71
C ILE A 17 -14.02 -0.88 -1.01
N ALA A 18 -13.10 -0.54 -0.11
CA ALA A 18 -13.04 0.74 0.60
C ALA A 18 -13.23 1.95 -0.34
N TYR A 19 -12.57 1.90 -1.51
CA TYR A 19 -12.70 2.90 -2.55
C TYR A 19 -14.14 3.11 -3.03
N SER A 20 -14.86 2.03 -3.37
CA SER A 20 -16.22 2.14 -3.90
C SER A 20 -17.22 2.60 -2.84
N LEU A 21 -17.01 2.20 -1.59
CA LEU A 21 -17.89 2.51 -0.45
C LEU A 21 -17.70 3.96 0.07
N VAL A 22 -16.45 4.41 0.17
CA VAL A 22 -16.08 5.66 0.85
C VAL A 22 -15.44 6.66 -0.10
N PHE A 23 -14.31 6.32 -0.73
CA PHE A 23 -13.52 7.31 -1.47
C PHE A 23 -14.18 7.77 -2.78
N LYS A 24 -15.11 7.00 -3.34
CA LYS A 24 -15.94 7.40 -4.49
C LYS A 24 -16.71 8.70 -4.25
N GLU A 25 -17.01 9.05 -2.99
CA GLU A 25 -17.71 10.30 -2.63
C GLU A 25 -16.77 11.47 -2.35
N ILE A 26 -15.47 11.22 -2.19
CA ILE A 26 -14.45 12.24 -1.87
C ILE A 26 -13.29 12.21 -2.87
N LYS A 27 -13.57 11.84 -4.13
CA LYS A 27 -12.57 11.63 -5.19
C LYS A 27 -11.53 12.73 -5.24
N ILE A 28 -11.94 13.99 -5.37
CA ILE A 28 -11.00 15.13 -5.52
C ILE A 28 -10.06 15.24 -4.33
N ARG A 29 -10.58 15.16 -3.10
CA ARG A 29 -9.77 15.26 -1.88
C ARG A 29 -8.79 14.10 -1.76
N TYR A 30 -9.24 12.90 -2.13
CA TYR A 30 -8.41 11.71 -2.15
C TYR A 30 -7.31 11.79 -3.21
N HIS A 31 -7.62 12.26 -4.43
CA HIS A 31 -6.61 12.48 -5.48
C HIS A 31 -5.59 13.54 -5.05
N LEU A 32 -6.05 14.64 -4.44
CA LEU A 32 -5.14 15.67 -3.91
C LEU A 32 -4.22 15.06 -2.86
N PHE A 33 -4.76 14.30 -1.88
CA PHE A 33 -3.95 13.60 -0.89
C PHE A 33 -2.87 12.72 -1.54
N ILE A 34 -3.21 11.98 -2.59
CA ILE A 34 -2.27 11.14 -3.34
C ILE A 34 -1.18 11.96 -4.04
N VAL A 35 -1.56 13.07 -4.70
CA VAL A 35 -0.59 13.97 -5.36
C VAL A 35 0.40 14.53 -4.33
N PHE A 36 -0.08 14.94 -3.16
CA PHE A 36 0.78 15.44 -2.08
C PHE A 36 1.61 14.34 -1.42
N ALA A 37 1.10 13.11 -1.31
CA ALA A 37 1.88 11.97 -0.84
C ALA A 37 3.02 11.65 -1.81
N LEU A 38 2.78 11.71 -3.13
CA LEU A 38 3.81 11.55 -4.15
C LEU A 38 4.83 12.70 -4.10
N SER A 39 4.36 13.94 -3.94
CA SER A 39 5.25 15.10 -3.75
C SER A 39 6.15 14.92 -2.53
N LEU A 40 5.60 14.49 -1.39
CA LEU A 40 6.36 14.18 -0.18
C LEU A 40 7.43 13.12 -0.46
N TYR A 41 7.07 12.04 -1.16
CA TYR A 41 8.02 11.00 -1.56
C TYR A 41 9.17 11.57 -2.40
N LEU A 42 8.88 12.36 -3.44
CA LEU A 42 9.90 12.98 -4.29
C LEU A 42 10.80 13.93 -3.51
N THR A 43 10.24 14.76 -2.63
CA THR A 43 11.04 15.66 -1.78
C THR A 43 11.92 14.91 -0.78
N THR A 44 11.44 13.76 -0.28
CA THR A 44 12.25 12.86 0.57
C THR A 44 13.44 12.29 -0.20
N LEU A 45 13.23 11.81 -1.42
CA LEU A 45 14.32 11.32 -2.28
C LEU A 45 15.35 12.41 -2.58
N GLN A 46 14.89 13.62 -2.90
CA GLN A 46 15.79 14.76 -3.12
C GLN A 46 16.60 15.09 -1.87
N LEU A 47 16.00 15.02 -0.68
CA LEU A 47 16.68 15.24 0.58
C LEU A 47 17.76 14.18 0.82
N VAL A 48 17.46 12.89 0.59
CA VAL A 48 18.42 11.77 0.69
C VAL A 48 19.62 12.00 -0.22
N VAL A 49 19.38 12.32 -1.50
CA VAL A 49 20.45 12.53 -2.48
C VAL A 49 21.32 13.72 -2.09
N LYS A 50 20.72 14.86 -1.70
CA LYS A 50 21.48 16.05 -1.33
C LYS A 50 22.23 15.91 -0.01
N VAL A 51 21.70 15.18 0.96
CA VAL A 51 22.42 14.85 2.20
C VAL A 51 23.60 13.94 1.90
N GLY A 52 23.43 12.91 1.06
CA GLY A 52 24.51 12.01 0.65
C GLY A 52 25.61 12.72 -0.17
N LEU A 53 25.25 13.75 -0.93
CA LEU A 53 26.17 14.56 -1.74
C LEU A 53 26.55 15.89 -1.08
N TYR A 54 26.26 16.08 0.21
CA TYR A 54 26.43 17.35 0.92
C TYR A 54 27.86 17.91 0.80
N PHE A 55 28.86 17.03 0.80
CA PHE A 55 30.27 17.41 0.65
C PHE A 55 30.64 17.90 -0.76
N TYR A 56 29.89 17.49 -1.79
CA TYR A 56 30.14 17.87 -3.19
C TYR A 56 29.31 19.07 -3.64
N PHE A 57 28.11 19.25 -3.10
CA PHE A 57 27.22 20.36 -3.43
C PHE A 57 27.02 21.27 -2.23
N ALA A 58 27.98 22.19 -2.03
CA ALA A 58 27.88 23.28 -1.07
C ALA A 58 26.83 24.31 -1.53
N GLY A 59 25.54 23.98 -1.39
CA GLY A 59 24.45 24.89 -1.72
C GLY A 59 23.07 24.24 -1.69
N THR A 60 22.09 24.94 -1.10
CA THR A 60 20.63 24.68 -1.18
C THR A 60 20.03 23.53 -0.36
N LEU A 61 20.70 22.98 0.66
CA LEU A 61 20.06 22.03 1.59
C LEU A 61 18.82 22.62 2.26
N LEU A 62 18.90 23.89 2.67
CA LEU A 62 17.82 24.58 3.38
C LEU A 62 16.55 24.70 2.52
N ASN A 63 16.69 24.93 1.21
CA ASN A 63 15.54 24.97 0.29
C ASN A 63 14.89 23.58 0.16
N THR A 64 15.68 22.52 0.04
CA THR A 64 15.15 21.14 -0.06
C THR A 64 14.50 20.71 1.24
N PHE A 65 15.07 21.08 2.38
CA PHE A 65 14.48 20.83 3.68
C PHE A 65 13.15 21.57 3.87
N ASN A 66 13.09 22.85 3.47
CA ASN A 66 11.84 23.63 3.50
C ASN A 66 10.76 23.02 2.61
N SER A 67 11.10 22.61 1.38
CA SER A 67 10.16 21.92 0.48
C SER A 67 9.65 20.60 1.08
N PHE A 68 10.54 19.81 1.71
CA PHE A 68 10.15 18.59 2.42
C PHE A 68 9.17 18.88 3.57
N LEU A 69 9.46 19.88 4.41
CA LEU A 69 8.58 20.28 5.52
C LEU A 69 7.20 20.74 5.04
N ILE A 70 7.14 21.55 3.97
CA ILE A 70 5.89 22.01 3.38
C ILE A 70 5.08 20.81 2.87
N SER A 71 5.71 19.91 2.11
CA SER A 71 5.06 18.68 1.62
C SER A 71 4.57 17.79 2.76
N LEU A 72 5.33 17.68 3.85
CA LEU A 72 4.96 16.90 5.03
C LEU A 72 3.72 17.48 5.71
N VAL A 73 3.72 18.78 6.00
CA VAL A 73 2.59 19.47 6.63
C VAL A 73 1.33 19.36 5.77
N LEU A 74 1.45 19.55 4.45
CA LEU A 74 0.32 19.41 3.53
C LEU A 74 -0.22 17.97 3.47
N CYS A 75 0.67 16.98 3.40
CA CYS A 75 0.30 15.57 3.38
C CYS A 75 -0.43 15.15 4.67
N VAL A 76 0.12 15.54 5.83
CA VAL A 76 -0.49 15.26 7.14
C VAL A 76 -1.84 15.98 7.28
N GLY A 77 -1.92 17.26 6.91
CA GLY A 77 -3.16 18.03 6.94
C GLY A 77 -4.26 17.42 6.05
N LEU A 78 -3.90 17.01 4.83
CA LEU A 78 -4.82 16.34 3.92
C LEU A 78 -5.22 14.95 4.42
N PHE A 79 -4.31 14.19 5.01
CA PHE A 79 -4.63 12.92 5.65
C PHE A 79 -5.72 13.08 6.70
N PHE A 80 -5.57 14.03 7.63
CA PHE A 80 -6.58 14.31 8.64
C PHE A 80 -7.91 14.77 8.01
N HIS A 81 -7.85 15.60 6.97
CA HIS A 81 -9.04 16.07 6.28
C HIS A 81 -9.81 14.93 5.58
N VAL A 82 -9.10 14.08 4.82
CA VAL A 82 -9.65 12.90 4.14
C VAL A 82 -10.22 11.91 5.16
N ASN A 83 -9.47 11.62 6.22
CA ASN A 83 -9.91 10.73 7.30
C ASN A 83 -11.19 11.24 7.98
N SER A 84 -11.27 12.53 8.30
CA SER A 84 -12.47 13.15 8.89
C SER A 84 -13.69 13.03 7.97
N LYS A 85 -13.51 13.25 6.66
CA LYS A 85 -14.59 13.10 5.68
C LYS A 85 -15.00 11.64 5.49
N ALA A 86 -14.05 10.72 5.47
CA ALA A 86 -14.31 9.28 5.42
C ALA A 86 -15.13 8.82 6.63
N LYS A 87 -14.77 9.24 7.86
CA LYS A 87 -15.57 8.98 9.08
C LYS A 87 -17.00 9.49 8.95
N LYS A 88 -17.20 10.69 8.37
CA LYS A 88 -18.54 11.24 8.15
C LYS A 88 -19.37 10.39 7.18
N ILE A 89 -18.75 9.91 6.09
CA ILE A 89 -19.43 9.05 5.10
C ILE A 89 -19.81 7.71 5.73
N VAL A 90 -18.88 7.07 6.44
CA VAL A 90 -19.13 5.78 7.10
C VAL A 90 -20.27 5.91 8.11
N ARG A 91 -20.24 6.96 8.94
CA ARG A 91 -21.32 7.23 9.90
C ARG A 91 -22.67 7.48 9.23
N LYS A 92 -22.69 8.23 8.12
CA LYS A 92 -23.94 8.56 7.41
C LYS A 92 -24.55 7.33 6.73
N LYS A 93 -23.73 6.54 6.03
CA LYS A 93 -24.22 5.38 5.25
C LYS A 93 -24.50 4.16 6.10
N PHE A 94 -23.61 3.86 7.04
CA PHE A 94 -23.62 2.57 7.74
C PHE A 94 -23.96 2.69 9.22
N ARG A 95 -24.18 3.91 9.72
CA ARG A 95 -24.66 4.23 11.08
C ARG A 95 -23.75 3.79 12.23
N PHE A 96 -22.55 3.27 11.97
CA PHE A 96 -21.57 2.97 13.02
C PHE A 96 -20.79 4.21 13.46
N ARG A 97 -20.47 4.32 14.75
CA ARG A 97 -19.77 5.47 15.33
C ARG A 97 -18.31 5.13 15.61
N ASN A 98 -17.44 5.42 14.64
CA ASN A 98 -16.00 5.24 14.82
C ASN A 98 -15.45 6.24 15.84
N LYS A 99 -14.97 5.73 16.99
CA LYS A 99 -14.29 6.50 18.05
C LYS A 99 -12.75 6.53 17.87
N GLY A 100 -12.19 5.64 17.05
CA GLY A 100 -10.73 5.53 16.86
C GLY A 100 -10.11 6.62 15.98
N PHE A 101 -8.77 6.59 15.88
CA PHE A 101 -7.98 7.50 15.05
C PHE A 101 -8.26 7.30 13.55
N SER A 102 -8.30 6.05 13.10
CA SER A 102 -8.62 5.69 11.71
C SER A 102 -10.13 5.62 11.46
N TRP A 103 -10.55 5.89 10.22
CA TRP A 103 -11.91 5.62 9.76
C TRP A 103 -12.12 4.14 9.44
N ARG A 104 -11.06 3.38 9.16
CA ARG A 104 -11.12 1.94 8.89
C ARG A 104 -11.05 1.21 10.22
N THR A 105 -12.17 0.58 10.60
CA THR A 105 -12.36 -0.16 11.86
C THR A 105 -12.75 -1.60 11.55
N ASP A 106 -12.64 -2.49 12.53
CA ASP A 106 -13.06 -3.89 12.37
C ASP A 106 -14.55 -4.01 12.03
N GLU A 107 -15.38 -3.09 12.53
CA GLU A 107 -16.80 -2.98 12.15
C GLU A 107 -16.99 -2.70 10.66
N PHE A 108 -16.12 -1.84 10.09
CA PHE A 108 -16.14 -1.57 8.65
C PHE A 108 -15.72 -2.81 7.86
N GLU A 109 -14.71 -3.56 8.34
CA GLU A 109 -14.29 -4.80 7.67
C GLU A 109 -15.38 -5.88 7.73
N LYS A 110 -16.02 -6.07 8.90
CA LYS A 110 -17.18 -6.97 9.05
C LYS A 110 -18.33 -6.60 8.12
N MET A 111 -18.57 -5.31 7.92
CA MET A 111 -19.58 -4.84 6.97
C MET A 111 -19.19 -5.18 5.52
N GLN A 112 -17.93 -5.02 5.13
CA GLN A 112 -17.46 -5.44 3.80
C GLN A 112 -17.67 -6.95 3.59
N SER A 113 -17.31 -7.77 4.60
CA SER A 113 -17.56 -9.21 4.57
C SER A 113 -19.05 -9.52 4.44
N ARG A 114 -19.93 -8.83 5.18
CA ARG A 114 -21.38 -9.02 5.06
C ARG A 114 -21.90 -8.74 3.65
N ILE A 115 -21.49 -7.64 3.01
CA ILE A 115 -21.89 -7.32 1.63
C ILE A 115 -21.46 -8.43 0.66
N LEU A 116 -20.26 -9.00 0.88
CA LEU A 116 -19.76 -10.11 0.07
C LEU A 116 -20.56 -11.40 0.33
N ILE A 117 -20.81 -11.76 1.59
CA ILE A 117 -21.62 -12.93 2.00
C ILE A 117 -23.02 -12.84 1.40
N ASP A 118 -23.68 -11.69 1.53
CA ASP A 118 -25.04 -11.47 1.02
C ASP A 118 -25.10 -11.73 -0.48
N HIS A 119 -24.12 -11.25 -1.23
CA HIS A 119 -24.01 -11.50 -2.67
C HIS A 119 -23.77 -12.97 -3.00
N LEU A 120 -22.88 -13.64 -2.25
CA LEU A 120 -22.61 -15.06 -2.44
C LEU A 120 -23.84 -15.91 -2.14
N ARG A 121 -24.63 -15.57 -1.11
CA ARG A 121 -25.90 -16.22 -0.76
C ARG A 121 -26.94 -16.01 -1.86
N GLU A 122 -27.11 -14.77 -2.33
CA GLU A 122 -28.04 -14.43 -3.43
C GLU A 122 -27.73 -15.24 -4.71
N LYS A 123 -26.43 -15.47 -4.99
CA LYS A 123 -25.99 -16.28 -6.15
C LYS A 123 -25.88 -17.78 -5.86
N LYS A 124 -26.28 -18.25 -4.66
CA LYS A 124 -26.15 -19.65 -4.21
C LYS A 124 -24.71 -20.17 -4.32
N LEU A 125 -23.73 -19.30 -4.11
CA LEU A 125 -22.29 -19.57 -4.12
C LEU A 125 -21.69 -19.70 -2.71
N TYR A 126 -22.45 -19.36 -1.67
CA TYR A 126 -22.06 -19.50 -0.26
C TYR A 126 -22.24 -20.95 0.22
N LYS A 127 -21.45 -21.87 -0.33
CA LYS A 127 -21.30 -23.26 0.11
C LYS A 127 -19.82 -23.58 0.11
N GLU A 128 -19.34 -24.38 1.05
CA GLU A 128 -17.92 -24.75 1.21
C GLU A 128 -17.28 -25.19 -0.12
N GLU A 129 -17.87 -26.20 -0.79
CA GLU A 129 -17.39 -26.71 -2.09
C GLU A 129 -17.30 -25.63 -3.16
N LYS A 130 -18.27 -24.71 -3.19
CA LYS A 130 -18.33 -23.64 -4.20
C LYS A 130 -17.31 -22.54 -3.92
N LEU A 131 -17.06 -22.25 -2.64
CA LEU A 131 -16.00 -21.32 -2.24
C LEU A 131 -14.62 -21.89 -2.60
N LYS A 132 -14.37 -23.17 -2.31
CA LYS A 132 -13.14 -23.87 -2.73
C LYS A 132 -12.93 -23.79 -4.24
N GLN A 133 -13.98 -24.04 -5.03
CA GLN A 133 -13.92 -23.90 -6.49
C GLN A 133 -13.64 -22.45 -6.94
N LEU A 134 -14.28 -21.45 -6.32
CA LEU A 134 -14.05 -20.04 -6.64
C LEU A 134 -12.62 -19.60 -6.35
N ILE A 135 -12.06 -20.04 -5.22
CA ILE A 135 -10.68 -19.77 -4.80
C ILE A 135 -9.69 -20.35 -5.81
N ASP A 136 -9.81 -21.64 -6.15
CA ASP A 136 -8.95 -22.31 -7.13
C ASP A 136 -9.00 -21.64 -8.51
N LEU A 137 -10.21 -21.29 -8.95
CA LEU A 137 -10.40 -20.58 -10.22
C LEU A 137 -9.75 -19.19 -10.22
N CYS A 138 -9.87 -18.44 -9.12
CA CYS A 138 -9.22 -17.14 -9.00
C CYS A 138 -7.69 -17.28 -8.99
N TYR A 139 -7.14 -18.28 -8.30
CA TYR A 139 -5.70 -18.57 -8.31
C TYR A 139 -5.19 -18.85 -9.73
N LYS A 140 -5.87 -19.72 -10.47
CA LYS A 140 -5.53 -20.03 -11.88
C LYS A 140 -5.51 -18.77 -12.77
N GLU A 141 -6.45 -17.84 -12.58
CA GLU A 141 -6.46 -16.60 -13.34
C GLU A 141 -5.37 -15.61 -12.91
N ILE A 142 -5.06 -15.53 -11.61
CA ILE A 142 -3.96 -14.72 -11.09
C ILE A 142 -2.64 -15.20 -11.69
N GLU A 143 -2.41 -16.51 -11.76
CA GLU A 143 -1.19 -17.10 -12.31
C GLU A 143 -1.03 -16.84 -13.81
N ARG A 144 -2.10 -17.01 -14.59
CA ARG A 144 -2.10 -16.71 -16.02
C ARG A 144 -1.77 -15.26 -16.35
N LYS A 145 -2.09 -14.33 -15.46
CA LYS A 145 -1.85 -12.88 -15.63
C LYS A 145 -0.56 -12.37 -14.98
N LYS A 146 0.27 -13.24 -14.39
CA LYS A 146 1.59 -12.83 -13.90
C LYS A 146 2.40 -12.34 -15.11
N LEU A 147 2.76 -11.06 -15.12
CA LEU A 147 3.73 -10.56 -16.09
C LEU A 147 5.04 -11.33 -15.88
N PRO A 148 5.74 -11.75 -16.96
CA PRO A 148 7.08 -12.29 -16.82
C PRO A 148 7.92 -11.26 -16.06
N SER A 149 8.73 -11.73 -15.12
CA SER A 149 9.61 -10.88 -14.32
C SER A 149 10.57 -10.14 -15.27
N LEU A 150 10.22 -8.92 -15.68
CA LEU A 150 10.96 -8.15 -16.69
C LEU A 150 12.41 -7.88 -16.27
N ILE A 151 12.69 -7.93 -14.96
CA ILE A 151 14.03 -7.89 -14.40
C ILE A 151 14.07 -8.95 -13.30
N ALA A 152 14.82 -10.04 -13.51
CA ALA A 152 15.11 -10.93 -12.40
C ALA A 152 15.82 -10.11 -11.32
N PRO A 153 15.36 -10.12 -10.05
CA PRO A 153 16.01 -9.38 -8.97
C PRO A 153 17.52 -9.60 -8.91
N THR A 154 17.96 -10.80 -9.31
CA THR A 154 19.36 -11.20 -9.45
C THR A 154 20.15 -10.35 -10.45
N ILE A 155 19.57 -10.00 -11.61
CA ILE A 155 20.21 -9.14 -12.62
C ILE A 155 20.31 -7.70 -12.10
N PHE A 156 19.27 -7.23 -11.41
CA PHE A 156 19.32 -5.90 -10.80
C PHE A 156 20.42 -5.83 -9.73
N ILE A 157 20.50 -6.83 -8.85
CA ILE A 157 21.51 -6.90 -7.79
C ILE A 157 22.92 -7.00 -8.38
N SER A 158 23.13 -7.85 -9.39
CA SER A 158 24.46 -8.04 -9.99
C SER A 158 24.99 -6.79 -10.69
N LEU A 159 24.12 -5.96 -11.25
CA LEU A 159 24.48 -4.67 -11.84
C LEU A 159 24.62 -3.56 -10.80
N PHE A 160 23.77 -3.56 -9.77
CA PHE A 160 23.73 -2.49 -8.77
C PHE A 160 24.90 -2.56 -7.78
N VAL A 161 25.29 -3.76 -7.34
CA VAL A 161 26.34 -3.94 -6.33
C VAL A 161 27.70 -3.37 -6.79
N PRO A 162 28.21 -3.66 -7.99
CA PRO A 162 29.48 -3.09 -8.46
C PRO A 162 29.47 -1.56 -8.54
N ILE A 163 28.34 -0.98 -9.01
CA ILE A 163 28.16 0.48 -9.09
C ILE A 163 28.20 1.09 -7.69
N TRP A 164 27.51 0.48 -6.73
CA TRP A 164 27.49 0.93 -5.34
C TRP A 164 28.87 0.85 -4.68
N VAL A 165 29.61 -0.24 -4.91
CA VAL A 165 30.98 -0.41 -4.38
C VAL A 165 31.94 0.63 -4.97
N GLN A 166 31.86 0.92 -6.27
CA GLN A 166 32.66 1.98 -6.89
C GLN A 166 32.31 3.36 -6.32
N PHE A 167 31.02 3.66 -6.14
CA PHE A 167 30.57 4.92 -5.54
C PHE A 167 31.12 5.10 -4.12
N LEU A 168 31.05 4.05 -3.28
CA LEU A 168 31.65 4.07 -1.94
C LEU A 168 33.17 4.24 -2.00
N THR A 169 33.84 3.54 -2.92
CA THR A 169 35.30 3.62 -3.07
C THR A 169 35.73 5.04 -3.40
N ILE A 170 35.01 5.75 -4.27
CA ILE A 170 35.29 7.15 -4.61
C ILE A 170 35.09 8.05 -3.39
N LEU A 171 33.98 7.90 -2.67
CA LEU A 171 33.69 8.67 -1.44
C LEU A 171 34.77 8.50 -0.36
N PHE A 172 35.25 7.28 -0.14
CA PHE A 172 36.23 6.99 0.90
C PHE A 172 37.67 7.32 0.48
N LYS A 173 37.98 7.32 -0.82
CA LYS A 173 39.33 7.65 -1.32
C LYS A 173 39.71 9.12 -1.09
N GLU A 174 38.72 10.02 -1.02
CA GLU A 174 38.95 11.45 -0.74
C GLU A 174 39.04 11.80 0.76
N THR A 175 38.80 10.87 1.68
CA THR A 175 38.67 11.16 3.12
C THR A 175 39.86 10.75 3.99
N SER A 176 41.08 10.83 3.47
CA SER A 176 42.35 10.52 4.18
C SER A 176 42.68 11.39 5.41
N ILE A 177 41.74 12.21 5.90
CA ILE A 177 41.91 13.10 7.06
C ILE A 177 40.94 12.66 8.16
N SER A 178 41.48 12.21 9.29
CA SER A 178 40.75 11.72 10.48
C SER A 178 39.62 12.66 10.94
N GLU A 179 39.77 13.97 10.73
CA GLU A 179 38.78 15.00 11.08
C GLU A 179 37.47 14.92 10.27
N ARG A 180 37.48 14.33 9.07
CA ARG A 180 36.28 14.16 8.21
C ARG A 180 35.58 12.82 8.42
N ALA A 181 36.21 11.85 9.08
CA ALA A 181 35.66 10.51 9.26
C ALA A 181 34.40 10.51 10.15
N PHE A 182 34.41 11.30 11.23
CA PHE A 182 33.25 11.42 12.13
C PHE A 182 32.01 12.05 11.46
N PRO A 183 32.08 13.24 10.84
CA PRO A 183 30.91 13.82 10.17
C PRO A 183 30.45 12.97 8.97
N LEU A 184 31.36 12.27 8.29
CA LEU A 184 30.99 11.32 7.23
C LEU A 184 30.22 10.12 7.79
N ALA A 185 30.69 9.51 8.90
CA ALA A 185 29.99 8.41 9.56
C ALA A 185 28.58 8.82 10.01
N VAL A 186 28.45 9.97 10.68
CA VAL A 186 27.15 10.53 11.10
C VAL A 186 26.22 10.78 9.91
N SER A 187 26.76 11.31 8.81
CA SER A 187 25.99 11.55 7.57
C SER A 187 25.49 10.25 6.94
N ILE A 188 26.32 9.20 6.91
CA ILE A 188 25.94 7.87 6.41
C ILE A 188 24.85 7.25 7.30
N THR A 189 24.98 7.33 8.63
CA THR A 189 23.96 6.81 9.55
C THR A 189 22.62 7.53 9.37
N LEU A 190 22.63 8.86 9.29
CA LEU A 190 21.43 9.65 8.99
C LEU A 190 20.81 9.27 7.63
N LEU A 191 21.65 9.10 6.60
CA LEU A 191 21.22 8.67 5.27
C LEU A 191 20.49 7.32 5.34
N LEU A 192 21.05 6.33 6.04
CA LEU A 192 20.45 5.00 6.21
C LEU A 192 19.10 5.08 6.94
N ILE A 193 19.00 5.90 7.98
CA ILE A 193 17.73 6.12 8.70
C ILE A 193 16.69 6.73 7.76
N VAL A 194 17.03 7.76 7.00
CA VAL A 194 16.10 8.39 6.04
C VAL A 194 15.71 7.40 4.93
N ILE A 195 16.63 6.56 4.44
CA ILE A 195 16.32 5.49 3.48
C ILE A 195 15.33 4.49 4.08
N MET A 196 15.52 4.05 5.33
CA MET A 196 14.59 3.13 6.00
C MET A 196 13.19 3.73 6.14
N ILE A 197 13.12 4.99 6.60
CA ILE A 197 11.85 5.74 6.68
C ILE A 197 11.21 5.86 5.29
N SER A 198 12.01 6.19 4.27
CA SER A 198 11.57 6.30 2.89
C SER A 198 11.02 4.98 2.35
N ILE A 199 11.67 3.85 2.60
CA ILE A 199 11.20 2.51 2.20
C ILE A 199 9.86 2.21 2.90
N THR A 200 9.72 2.58 4.17
CA THR A 200 8.52 2.31 4.95
C THR A 200 7.34 3.13 4.45
N ILE A 201 7.55 4.43 4.25
CA ILE A 201 6.58 5.34 3.64
C ILE A 201 6.27 4.88 2.21
N SER A 202 7.26 4.47 1.43
CA SER A 202 7.06 3.94 0.07
C SER A 202 6.19 2.71 0.09
N LYS A 203 6.44 1.73 0.97
CA LYS A 203 5.59 0.54 1.09
C LYS A 203 4.14 0.92 1.43
N TRP A 204 3.96 1.89 2.32
CA TRP A 204 2.63 2.37 2.70
C TRP A 204 1.93 3.11 1.56
N ILE A 205 2.61 4.07 0.92
CA ILE A 205 2.09 4.82 -0.23
C ILE A 205 1.82 3.87 -1.39
N ILE A 206 2.72 2.92 -1.69
CA ILE A 206 2.54 1.91 -2.73
C ILE A 206 1.31 1.07 -2.41
N LYS A 207 1.14 0.59 -1.18
CA LYS A 207 -0.06 -0.18 -0.80
C LYS A 207 -1.35 0.61 -1.06
N GLU A 208 -1.42 1.86 -0.61
CA GLU A 208 -2.63 2.70 -0.75
C GLU A 208 -2.83 3.27 -2.17
N MET A 209 -1.75 3.60 -2.89
CA MET A 209 -1.81 4.10 -4.26
C MET A 209 -2.06 2.97 -5.27
N PHE A 210 -1.53 1.76 -5.05
CA PHE A 210 -1.89 0.59 -5.86
C PHE A 210 -3.37 0.24 -5.68
N GLU A 211 -3.97 0.49 -4.51
CA GLU A 211 -5.42 0.38 -4.35
C GLU A 211 -6.21 1.43 -5.18
N PHE A 212 -5.56 2.46 -5.72
CA PHE A 212 -6.24 3.57 -6.39
C PHE A 212 -5.95 3.70 -7.90
N VAL A 213 -4.68 3.74 -8.32
CA VAL A 213 -4.30 3.97 -9.73
C VAL A 213 -4.16 2.65 -10.49
N TRP A 214 -3.74 1.60 -9.80
CA TRP A 214 -3.31 0.34 -10.40
C TRP A 214 -3.74 -0.85 -9.56
N ILE A 215 -5.03 -0.93 -9.22
CA ILE A 215 -5.60 -2.25 -8.90
C ILE A 215 -5.51 -3.02 -10.20
N SER A 216 -4.37 -3.68 -10.40
CA SER A 216 -4.27 -4.72 -11.40
C SER A 216 -5.35 -5.72 -11.04
N GLU A 217 -6.06 -6.21 -12.04
CA GLU A 217 -7.08 -7.23 -11.81
C GLU A 217 -6.53 -8.42 -11.01
N SER A 218 -5.22 -8.66 -11.08
CA SER A 218 -4.50 -9.62 -10.24
C SER A 218 -4.56 -9.28 -8.74
N GLN A 219 -4.25 -8.05 -8.32
CA GLN A 219 -4.32 -7.66 -6.89
C GLN A 219 -5.76 -7.65 -6.38
N LEU A 220 -6.71 -7.23 -7.23
CA LEU A 220 -8.14 -7.33 -6.92
C LEU A 220 -8.56 -8.77 -6.62
N LYS A 221 -8.17 -9.70 -7.51
CA LYS A 221 -8.47 -11.11 -7.38
C LYS A 221 -7.77 -11.73 -6.18
N LYS A 222 -6.53 -11.33 -5.86
CA LYS A 222 -5.83 -11.75 -4.63
C LYS A 222 -6.59 -11.32 -3.37
N ASN A 223 -7.00 -10.06 -3.30
CA ASN A 223 -7.76 -9.56 -2.15
C ASN A 223 -9.12 -10.26 -2.03
N LEU A 224 -9.78 -10.52 -3.16
CA LEU A 224 -11.02 -11.31 -3.17
C LEU A 224 -10.78 -12.74 -2.67
N VAL A 225 -9.75 -13.42 -3.16
CA VAL A 225 -9.37 -14.78 -2.72
C VAL A 225 -9.14 -14.81 -1.23
N HIS A 226 -8.36 -13.88 -0.69
CA HIS A 226 -8.09 -13.81 0.74
C HIS A 226 -9.37 -13.69 1.57
N ARG A 227 -10.33 -12.86 1.12
CA ARG A 227 -11.64 -12.74 1.78
C ARG A 227 -12.48 -14.01 1.62
N LEU A 228 -12.40 -14.72 0.49
CA LEU A 228 -13.11 -16.00 0.31
C LEU A 228 -12.50 -17.09 1.19
N GLU A 229 -11.18 -17.09 1.39
CA GLU A 229 -10.48 -18.01 2.31
C GLU A 229 -10.88 -17.76 3.76
N GLU A 230 -10.93 -16.49 4.20
CA GLU A 230 -11.44 -16.13 5.53
C GLU A 230 -12.86 -16.66 5.75
N LEU A 231 -13.75 -16.48 4.77
CA LEU A 231 -15.14 -16.98 4.84
C LEU A 231 -15.23 -18.51 4.83
N LEU A 232 -14.30 -19.18 4.13
CA LEU A 232 -14.27 -20.64 4.11
C LEU A 232 -13.87 -21.19 5.48
N ILE A 233 -12.88 -20.58 6.13
CA ILE A 233 -12.45 -20.94 7.48
C ILE A 233 -13.60 -20.74 8.48
N GLU A 234 -14.32 -19.62 8.39
CA GLU A 234 -15.47 -19.34 9.26
C GLU A 234 -16.57 -20.41 9.14
N ILE A 235 -16.86 -20.89 7.91
CA ILE A 235 -17.84 -21.98 7.69
C ILE A 235 -17.33 -23.31 8.27
N GLU A 236 -16.06 -23.67 8.03
CA GLU A 236 -15.48 -24.91 8.55
C GLU A 236 -15.41 -24.93 10.09
N GLU A 237 -15.26 -23.77 10.72
CA GLU A 237 -15.31 -23.62 12.19
C GLU A 237 -16.74 -23.77 12.73
N ASP A 238 -17.73 -23.15 12.08
CA ASP A 238 -19.15 -23.25 12.46
C ASP A 238 -19.66 -24.70 12.35
N GLU A 239 -19.29 -25.42 11.30
CA GLU A 239 -19.68 -26.82 11.09
C GLU A 239 -19.09 -27.74 12.17
N LYS A 240 -17.80 -27.59 12.50
CA LYS A 240 -17.15 -28.35 13.58
C LYS A 240 -17.78 -28.12 14.95
N GLN A 241 -18.24 -26.90 15.23
CA GLN A 241 -18.93 -26.60 16.49
C GLN A 241 -20.34 -27.20 16.53
N SER A 242 -21.02 -27.29 15.38
CA SER A 242 -22.34 -27.91 15.27
C SER A 242 -22.32 -29.44 15.39
N ASP A 243 -21.22 -30.09 15.01
CA ASP A 243 -21.04 -31.55 15.15
C ASP A 243 -20.66 -31.98 16.59
N LEU A 244 -20.28 -31.03 17.44
CA LEU A 244 -19.85 -31.25 18.83
C LEU A 244 -20.94 -30.96 19.87
N GLY A 245 -22.08 -30.37 19.47
CA GLY A 245 -23.19 -29.98 20.35
C GLY A 245 -24.44 -30.83 20.14
#